data_AF-A0A7Z9BN40-F1
#
_entry.id   AF-A0A7Z9BN40-F1
#
_cell.length_a   1.000
_cell.length_b   1.000
_cell.length_c   1.000
_cell.angle_alpha   90.00
_cell.angle_beta   90.00
_cell.angle_gamma   90.00
#
_symmetry.space_group_name_H-M   'P 1'
#
loop_
_entity.id
_entity.type
_entity.pdbx_description
1 polymer ?
#
loop_
_entity_poly.entity_id
_entity_poly.type
_entity_poly.pdbx_seq_one_letter_code
_entity_poly.pdbx_strand_id
1 'polypeptide(L)'
;MTQAILVNLREAFFHAPGFWQTRFLIKTGNWCKSVDGLDKSRTDGYSILGGFVNQCDQLSTQQPGLYLFCEKKKQKQSVTERLYTLFILEPDGSVEVLNELKTASKDWGVQLWPEIDAYFIRQQDSGEKRRQQLMQEIQQLEFELKQRRAELAALDRIQSD
;
A
#
# COMPACT_ATOMS: atom_id res chain seq x y z
N MET A 1 3.47 -3.78 11.20
CA MET A 1 3.43 -4.45 9.88
C MET A 1 2.00 -4.89 9.67
N THR A 2 1.37 -4.46 8.58
CA THR A 2 0.04 -4.93 8.20
C THR A 2 0.10 -6.45 8.00
N GLN A 3 -0.92 -7.17 8.47
CA GLN A 3 -0.95 -8.62 8.31
C GLN A 3 -1.18 -8.95 6.83
N ALA A 4 -0.47 -9.97 6.35
CA ALA A 4 -0.67 -10.46 5.00
C ALA A 4 -2.09 -11.06 4.86
N ILE A 5 -2.71 -10.86 3.71
CA ILE A 5 -4.08 -11.31 3.42
C ILE A 5 -4.08 -12.35 2.31
N LEU A 6 -5.03 -13.28 2.36
CA LEU A 6 -5.23 -14.28 1.32
C LEU A 6 -6.14 -13.69 0.23
N VAL A 7 -5.60 -13.41 -0.96
CA VAL A 7 -6.32 -12.73 -2.03
C VAL A 7 -5.85 -13.19 -3.41
N ASN A 8 -6.75 -13.16 -4.39
CA ASN A 8 -6.40 -13.23 -5.81
C ASN A 8 -6.36 -11.80 -6.36
N LEU A 9 -5.15 -11.25 -6.58
CA LEU A 9 -4.98 -9.84 -6.97
C LEU A 9 -5.70 -9.50 -8.28
N ARG A 10 -5.70 -10.42 -9.24
CA ARG A 10 -6.37 -10.25 -10.52
C ARG A 10 -7.88 -10.12 -10.35
N GLU A 11 -8.48 -10.99 -9.56
CA GLU A 11 -9.92 -10.93 -9.27
C GLU A 11 -10.25 -9.65 -8.51
N ALA A 12 -9.50 -9.33 -7.46
CA ALA A 12 -9.69 -8.11 -6.69
C ALA A 12 -9.60 -6.85 -7.58
N PHE A 13 -8.64 -6.81 -8.51
CA PHE A 13 -8.52 -5.73 -9.49
C PHE A 13 -9.76 -5.61 -10.39
N PHE A 14 -10.33 -6.72 -10.86
CA PHE A 14 -11.55 -6.66 -11.69
C PHE A 14 -12.81 -6.25 -10.90
N HIS A 15 -12.79 -6.38 -9.59
CA HIS A 15 -13.84 -5.87 -8.71
C HIS A 15 -13.61 -4.41 -8.30
N ALA A 16 -12.46 -3.81 -8.62
CA ALA A 16 -12.19 -2.41 -8.35
C ALA A 16 -13.20 -1.53 -9.08
N PRO A 17 -13.81 -0.53 -8.40
CA PRO A 17 -14.75 0.37 -9.04
C PRO A 17 -14.06 1.17 -10.14
N GLY A 18 -14.77 1.46 -11.25
CA GLY A 18 -14.25 2.26 -12.36
C GLY A 18 -14.16 1.51 -13.69
N PHE A 19 -13.56 2.15 -14.69
CA PHE A 19 -13.36 1.59 -16.03
C PHE A 19 -11.88 1.66 -16.39
N TRP A 20 -11.22 0.49 -16.44
CA TRP A 20 -9.78 0.36 -16.61
C TRP A 20 -9.43 -0.31 -17.95
N GLN A 21 -8.36 0.14 -18.61
CA GLN A 21 -7.87 -0.46 -19.85
C GLN A 21 -7.08 -1.76 -19.62
N THR A 22 -6.64 -1.99 -18.40
CA THR A 22 -5.89 -3.16 -17.97
C THR A 22 -6.74 -4.41 -18.07
N ARG A 23 -6.18 -5.44 -18.69
CA ARG A 23 -6.82 -6.76 -18.79
C ARG A 23 -6.22 -7.77 -17.83
N PHE A 24 -5.20 -7.37 -17.07
CA PHE A 24 -4.55 -8.17 -16.03
C PHE A 24 -4.21 -9.60 -16.53
N LEU A 25 -3.62 -9.68 -17.73
CA LEU A 25 -3.30 -10.95 -18.37
C LEU A 25 -1.92 -11.45 -17.91
N ILE A 26 -1.82 -12.70 -17.48
CA ILE A 26 -0.53 -13.33 -17.19
C ILE A 26 0.02 -13.93 -18.47
N LYS A 27 0.97 -13.23 -19.09
CA LYS A 27 1.65 -13.64 -20.33
C LYS A 27 3.07 -13.08 -20.35
N THR A 28 3.93 -13.64 -21.20
CA THR A 28 5.32 -13.21 -21.35
C THR A 28 5.43 -11.71 -21.60
N GLY A 29 6.23 -11.04 -20.75
CA GLY A 29 6.47 -9.59 -20.81
C GLY A 29 5.52 -8.75 -19.96
N ASN A 30 4.47 -9.36 -19.39
CA ASN A 30 3.68 -8.75 -18.33
C ASN A 30 4.30 -9.11 -16.97
N TRP A 31 4.16 -8.21 -15.99
CA TRP A 31 4.66 -8.43 -14.64
C TRP A 31 3.88 -7.57 -13.65
N CYS A 32 3.89 -7.99 -12.39
CA CYS A 32 3.41 -7.21 -11.26
C CYS A 32 4.55 -7.04 -10.28
N LYS A 33 4.59 -5.91 -9.57
CA LYS A 33 5.52 -5.68 -8.46
C LYS A 33 4.84 -4.93 -7.33
N SER A 34 5.31 -5.13 -6.11
CA SER A 34 5.06 -4.19 -5.02
C SER A 34 5.83 -2.89 -5.28
N VAL A 35 5.33 -1.81 -4.70
CA VAL A 35 5.99 -0.51 -4.68
C VAL A 35 6.29 -0.17 -3.23
N ASP A 36 7.57 -0.25 -2.87
CA ASP A 36 8.04 -0.06 -1.50
C ASP A 36 8.70 1.32 -1.31
N GLY A 37 8.92 2.05 -2.40
CA GLY A 37 9.51 3.38 -2.39
C GLY A 37 9.99 3.85 -3.76
N LEU A 38 10.71 4.98 -3.77
CA LEU A 38 11.30 5.57 -4.97
C LEU A 38 12.81 5.77 -4.82
N ASP A 39 13.56 5.44 -5.86
CA ASP A 39 14.95 5.85 -6.08
C ASP A 39 15.00 6.94 -7.16
N LYS A 40 15.04 8.20 -6.72
CA LYS A 40 15.01 9.38 -7.60
C LYS A 40 16.34 9.62 -8.33
N SER A 41 17.35 8.78 -8.13
CA SER A 41 18.60 8.81 -8.92
C SER A 41 18.43 8.21 -10.33
N ARG A 42 17.33 7.49 -10.57
CA ARG A 42 16.97 6.86 -11.85
C ARG A 42 15.69 7.48 -12.39
N THR A 43 15.44 7.40 -13.70
CA THR A 43 14.23 7.97 -14.33
C THR A 43 13.32 6.91 -14.98
N ASP A 44 13.82 5.68 -15.10
CA ASP A 44 13.11 4.56 -15.69
C ASP A 44 12.39 3.70 -14.63
N GLY A 45 11.98 2.49 -15.01
CA GLY A 45 11.29 1.57 -14.12
C GLY A 45 12.06 1.13 -12.88
N TYR A 46 13.40 1.29 -12.86
CA TYR A 46 14.21 1.00 -11.68
C TYR A 46 14.12 2.10 -10.62
N SER A 47 13.57 3.27 -10.96
CA SER A 47 13.26 4.30 -9.96
C SER A 47 12.15 3.89 -9.00
N ILE A 48 11.38 2.84 -9.32
CA ILE A 48 10.32 2.32 -8.47
C ILE A 48 10.91 1.13 -7.71
N LEU A 49 11.00 1.21 -6.39
CA LEU A 49 11.54 0.14 -5.56
C LEU A 49 10.45 -0.89 -5.23
N GLY A 50 10.84 -2.15 -5.02
CA GLY A 50 9.95 -3.22 -4.57
C GLY A 50 10.18 -4.57 -5.25
N GLY A 51 9.48 -5.58 -4.77
CA GLY A 51 9.63 -6.98 -5.20
C GLY A 51 8.66 -7.36 -6.32
N PHE A 52 9.09 -8.25 -7.22
CA PHE A 52 8.18 -8.84 -8.21
C PHE A 52 7.22 -9.82 -7.55
N VAL A 53 5.95 -9.79 -8.00
CA VAL A 53 4.87 -10.63 -7.50
C VAL A 53 4.58 -11.70 -8.54
N ASN A 54 4.77 -12.97 -8.19
CA ASN A 54 4.66 -14.08 -9.14
C ASN A 54 3.25 -14.70 -9.21
N GLN A 55 2.44 -14.56 -8.15
CA GLN A 55 1.17 -15.28 -7.97
C GLN A 55 -0.02 -14.31 -8.01
N CYS A 56 -0.13 -13.52 -9.08
CA CYS A 56 -1.11 -12.43 -9.14
C CYS A 56 -2.50 -12.88 -9.61
N ASP A 57 -2.61 -14.04 -10.23
CA ASP A 57 -3.82 -14.59 -10.85
C ASP A 57 -4.41 -15.79 -10.11
N GLN A 58 -3.85 -16.09 -8.94
CA GLN A 58 -4.28 -17.17 -8.08
C GLN A 58 -4.39 -16.69 -6.64
N LEU A 59 -5.19 -17.38 -5.85
CA LEU A 59 -5.33 -17.12 -4.43
C LEU A 59 -3.99 -17.33 -3.72
N SER A 60 -3.43 -16.26 -3.15
CA SER A 60 -2.13 -16.30 -2.49
C SER A 60 -2.04 -15.23 -1.40
N THR A 61 -1.07 -15.41 -0.51
CA THR A 61 -0.83 -14.46 0.58
C THR A 61 -0.12 -13.22 0.03
N GLN A 62 -0.74 -12.05 0.15
CA GLN A 62 -0.24 -10.76 -0.33
C GLN A 62 -0.20 -9.73 0.80
N GLN A 63 0.70 -8.75 0.70
CA GLN A 63 0.77 -7.65 1.65
C GLN A 63 -0.12 -6.49 1.18
N PRO A 64 -1.04 -5.96 1.99
CA PRO A 64 -1.71 -4.71 1.67
C PRO A 64 -0.68 -3.60 1.41
N GLY A 65 -0.89 -2.80 0.37
CA GLY A 65 0.12 -1.86 -0.09
C GLY A 65 -0.08 -1.39 -1.53
N LEU A 66 0.93 -0.70 -2.04
CA LEU A 66 0.94 -0.18 -3.41
C LEU A 66 1.55 -1.19 -4.38
N TYR A 67 0.90 -1.38 -5.52
CA TYR A 67 1.29 -2.33 -6.56
C TYR A 67 1.32 -1.67 -7.93
N LEU A 68 2.20 -2.18 -8.79
CA LEU A 68 2.33 -1.77 -10.18
C LEU A 68 2.23 -2.98 -11.10
N PHE A 69 1.19 -3.02 -11.92
CA PHE A 69 1.05 -4.01 -12.98
C PHE A 69 1.49 -3.42 -14.33
N CYS A 70 2.23 -4.19 -15.10
CA CYS A 70 2.67 -3.82 -16.45
C CYS A 70 2.08 -4.79 -17.46
N GLU A 71 1.34 -4.27 -18.43
CA GLU A 71 0.83 -5.00 -19.58
C GLU A 71 1.54 -4.58 -20.87
N LYS A 72 2.19 -5.53 -21.55
CA LYS A 72 2.70 -5.34 -22.91
C LYS A 72 1.53 -5.33 -23.90
N LYS A 73 1.27 -4.17 -24.54
CA LYS A 73 0.13 -3.98 -25.46
C LYS A 73 0.49 -4.27 -26.91
N LYS A 74 1.44 -3.54 -27.50
CA LYS A 74 1.82 -3.68 -28.91
C LYS A 74 3.31 -3.48 -29.13
N GLN A 75 3.85 -4.19 -30.12
CA GLN A 75 5.17 -3.98 -30.65
C GLN A 75 5.01 -3.51 -32.10
N LYS A 76 5.29 -2.25 -32.38
CA LYS A 76 5.28 -1.70 -33.75
C LYS A 76 6.71 -1.31 -34.10
N GLN A 77 7.26 -1.91 -35.15
CA GLN A 77 8.52 -1.49 -35.81
C GLN A 77 9.59 -1.00 -34.79
N SER A 78 9.96 -1.87 -33.84
CA SER A 78 10.95 -1.66 -32.74
C SER A 78 10.50 -0.97 -31.44
N VAL A 79 9.32 -0.34 -31.38
CA VAL A 79 8.81 0.31 -30.16
C VAL A 79 7.77 -0.59 -29.47
N THR A 80 8.01 -0.89 -28.18
CA THR A 80 7.06 -1.64 -27.36
C THR A 80 6.27 -0.68 -26.47
N GLU A 81 4.98 -0.59 -26.73
CA GLU A 81 4.03 0.15 -25.91
C GLU A 81 3.60 -0.70 -24.71
N ARG A 82 3.62 -0.08 -23.52
CA ARG A 82 3.22 -0.69 -22.26
C ARG A 82 2.11 0.12 -21.62
N LEU A 83 1.24 -0.58 -20.90
CA LEU A 83 0.26 0.00 -20.00
C LEU A 83 0.70 -0.33 -18.58
N TYR A 84 0.91 0.69 -17.78
CA TYR A 84 1.29 0.60 -16.38
C TYR A 84 0.10 0.99 -15.51
N THR A 85 -0.24 0.15 -14.54
CA THR A 85 -1.43 0.32 -13.72
C THR A 85 -1.02 0.30 -12.27
N LEU A 86 -1.15 1.47 -11.65
CA LEU A 86 -0.81 1.69 -10.25
C LEU A 86 -2.09 1.54 -9.43
N PHE A 87 -2.06 0.66 -8.44
CA PHE A 87 -3.23 0.37 -7.61
C PHE A 87 -2.83 0.02 -6.18
N ILE A 88 -3.74 0.27 -5.24
CA ILE A 88 -3.61 -0.08 -3.84
C ILE A 88 -4.37 -1.39 -3.62
N LEU A 89 -3.75 -2.32 -2.90
CA LEU A 89 -4.43 -3.43 -2.25
C LEU A 89 -4.71 -3.03 -0.79
N GLU A 90 -5.98 -2.92 -0.45
CA GLU A 90 -6.40 -2.58 0.90
C GLU A 90 -6.37 -3.78 1.85
N PRO A 91 -6.31 -3.57 3.18
CA PRO A 91 -6.30 -4.66 4.15
C PRO A 91 -7.54 -5.57 4.14
N ASP A 92 -8.64 -5.12 3.57
CA ASP A 92 -9.86 -5.91 3.38
C ASP A 92 -9.85 -6.74 2.08
N GLY A 93 -8.80 -6.63 1.28
CA GLY A 93 -8.65 -7.31 0.00
C GLY A 93 -9.28 -6.59 -1.19
N SER A 94 -9.89 -5.42 -0.97
CA SER A 94 -10.36 -4.56 -2.06
C SER A 94 -9.20 -3.87 -2.76
N VAL A 95 -9.45 -3.43 -4.00
CA VAL A 95 -8.45 -2.72 -4.82
C VAL A 95 -8.97 -1.35 -5.20
N GLU A 96 -8.11 -0.34 -5.03
CA GLU A 96 -8.29 1.02 -5.55
C GLU A 96 -7.27 1.25 -6.65
N VAL A 97 -7.71 1.58 -7.87
CA VAL A 97 -6.79 1.93 -8.96
C VAL A 97 -6.53 3.43 -8.94
N LEU A 98 -5.25 3.81 -8.85
CA LEU A 98 -4.83 5.21 -8.77
C LEU A 98 -4.60 5.80 -10.17
N ASN A 99 -3.93 5.05 -11.05
CA ASN A 99 -3.53 5.58 -12.35
C ASN A 99 -3.29 4.46 -13.38
N GLU A 100 -3.55 4.79 -14.65
CA GLU A 100 -3.16 4.00 -15.82
C GLU A 100 -2.31 4.85 -16.78
N LEU A 101 -1.03 4.51 -16.88
CA LEU A 101 -0.08 5.17 -17.77
C LEU A 101 0.22 4.30 -18.98
N LYS A 102 -0.25 4.73 -20.15
CA LYS A 102 0.10 4.10 -21.43
C LYS A 102 1.24 4.85 -22.10
N THR A 103 2.39 4.21 -22.26
CA THR A 103 3.56 4.88 -22.84
C THR A 103 4.55 3.89 -23.46
N ALA A 104 5.38 4.42 -24.35
CA ALA A 104 6.56 3.74 -24.88
C ALA A 104 7.87 4.45 -24.48
N SER A 105 7.78 5.49 -23.64
CA SER A 105 8.94 6.23 -23.15
C SER A 105 9.86 5.34 -22.30
N LYS A 106 11.16 5.61 -22.35
CA LYS A 106 12.15 5.00 -21.44
C LYS A 106 12.05 5.61 -20.04
N ASP A 107 11.75 6.90 -19.95
CA ASP A 107 11.59 7.67 -18.72
C ASP A 107 10.13 7.65 -18.24
N TRP A 108 9.51 6.47 -18.24
CA TRP A 108 8.12 6.34 -17.80
C TRP A 108 7.98 6.35 -16.28
N GLY A 109 9.04 5.99 -15.54
CA GLY A 109 8.99 5.86 -14.07
C GLY A 109 8.65 7.17 -13.39
N VAL A 110 9.28 8.27 -13.83
CA VAL A 110 9.05 9.62 -13.28
C VAL A 110 7.61 10.09 -13.38
N GLN A 111 6.85 9.59 -14.37
CA GLN A 111 5.46 9.99 -14.58
C GLN A 111 4.52 9.40 -13.52
N LEU A 112 4.94 8.34 -12.82
CA LEU A 112 4.17 7.73 -11.73
C LEU A 112 4.61 8.25 -10.35
N TRP A 113 5.72 8.97 -10.25
CA TRP A 113 6.23 9.46 -8.95
C TRP A 113 5.23 10.33 -8.18
N PRO A 114 4.47 11.26 -8.80
CA PRO A 114 3.53 12.07 -8.03
C PRO A 114 2.50 11.24 -7.26
N GLU A 115 1.94 10.20 -7.89
CA GLU A 115 0.97 9.30 -7.26
C GLU A 115 1.61 8.42 -6.18
N ILE A 116 2.83 7.93 -6.44
CA ILE A 116 3.58 7.11 -5.49
C ILE A 116 3.98 7.94 -4.25
N ASP A 117 4.50 9.15 -4.43
CA ASP A 117 4.84 10.08 -3.35
C ASP A 117 3.57 10.43 -2.54
N ALA A 118 2.47 10.75 -3.21
CA ALA A 118 1.20 11.07 -2.55
C ALA A 118 0.69 9.90 -1.69
N TYR A 119 0.81 8.66 -2.16
CA TYR A 119 0.49 7.47 -1.37
C TYR A 119 1.34 7.38 -0.10
N PHE A 120 2.66 7.50 -0.20
CA PHE A 120 3.55 7.37 0.95
C PHE A 120 3.40 8.51 1.96
N ILE A 121 3.18 9.74 1.49
CA ILE A 121 2.86 10.89 2.37
C ILE A 121 1.57 10.60 3.16
N ARG A 122 0.50 10.14 2.48
CA ARG A 122 -0.77 9.80 3.13
C ARG A 122 -0.61 8.70 4.19
N GLN A 123 0.21 7.69 3.91
CA GLN A 123 0.50 6.60 4.85
C GLN A 123 1.28 7.11 6.07
N GLN A 124 2.29 7.96 5.86
CA GLN A 124 3.06 8.56 6.94
C GLN A 124 2.18 9.43 7.85
N ASP A 125 1.35 10.30 7.27
CA ASP A 125 0.42 11.15 8.01
C ASP A 125 -0.58 10.34 8.84
N SER A 126 -1.08 9.23 8.27
CA SER A 126 -2.02 8.34 8.95
C SER A 126 -1.36 7.61 10.14
N GLY A 127 -0.11 7.15 9.95
CA GLY A 127 0.70 6.56 11.00
C GLY A 127 1.02 7.54 12.13
N GLU A 128 1.36 8.78 11.79
CA GLU A 128 1.64 9.83 12.78
C GLU A 128 0.39 10.19 13.59
N LYS A 129 -0.77 10.34 12.94
CA LYS A 129 -2.05 10.55 13.64
C LYS A 129 -2.35 9.40 14.61
N ARG A 130 -2.17 8.15 14.18
CA ARG A 130 -2.39 6.99 15.07
C ARG A 130 -1.42 6.99 16.25
N ARG A 131 -0.16 7.34 16.03
CA ARG A 131 0.83 7.48 17.11
C ARG A 131 0.42 8.54 18.12
N GLN A 132 -0.08 9.70 17.66
CA GLN A 132 -0.56 10.77 18.54
C GLN A 132 -1.78 10.32 19.37
N GLN A 133 -2.74 9.62 18.76
CA GLN A 133 -3.89 9.06 19.47
C GLN A 133 -3.46 8.08 20.57
N LEU A 134 -2.57 7.15 20.25
CA LEU A 134 -2.07 6.18 21.25
C LEU A 134 -1.33 6.87 22.39
N MET A 135 -0.58 7.95 22.10
CA MET A 135 0.10 8.73 23.13
C MET A 135 -0.90 9.42 24.08
N GLN A 136 -1.98 10.00 23.53
CA GLN A 136 -3.05 10.59 24.34
C GLN A 136 -3.76 9.54 25.20
N GLU A 137 -4.04 8.35 24.63
CA GLU A 137 -4.65 7.24 25.35
C GLU A 137 -3.77 6.74 26.50
N ILE A 138 -2.46 6.61 26.28
CA ILE A 138 -1.50 6.25 27.35
C ILE A 138 -1.54 7.28 28.48
N GLN A 139 -1.48 8.57 28.15
CA GLN A 139 -1.52 9.64 29.17
C GLN A 139 -2.81 9.60 30.00
N GLN A 140 -3.95 9.35 29.35
CA GLN A 140 -5.24 9.23 30.01
C GLN A 140 -5.27 8.02 30.96
N LEU A 141 -4.82 6.86 30.49
CA LEU A 141 -4.76 5.63 31.29
C LEU A 141 -3.80 5.76 32.49
N GLU A 142 -2.66 6.43 32.32
CA GLU A 142 -1.73 6.70 33.41
C GLU A 142 -2.35 7.60 34.50
N PHE A 143 -3.13 8.60 34.09
CA PHE A 143 -3.85 9.46 35.02
C PHE A 143 -4.93 8.69 35.79
N GLU A 144 -5.74 7.89 35.11
CA GLU A 144 -6.76 7.04 35.73
C GLU A 144 -6.14 6.04 36.71
N LEU A 145 -5.04 5.39 36.31
CA LEU A 145 -4.32 4.45 37.16
C LEU A 145 -3.76 5.13 38.41
N LYS A 146 -3.27 6.37 38.29
CA LYS A 146 -2.85 7.18 39.45
C LYS A 146 -4.01 7.47 40.39
N GLN A 147 -5.19 7.84 39.86
CA GLN A 147 -6.37 8.08 40.68
C GLN A 147 -6.83 6.82 41.42
N ARG A 148 -6.93 5.68 40.73
CA ARG A 148 -7.32 4.40 41.33
C ARG A 148 -6.34 3.94 42.42
N ARG A 149 -5.04 4.17 42.22
CA ARG A 149 -4.02 3.90 43.25
C ARG A 149 -4.21 4.77 44.49
N ALA A 150 -4.57 6.04 44.32
CA ALA A 150 -4.84 6.93 45.45
C ALA A 150 -6.11 6.51 46.21
N GLU A 151 -7.15 6.11 45.50
CA GLU A 151 -8.39 5.58 46.08
C GLU A 151 -8.14 4.30 46.88
N LEU A 152 -7.40 3.34 46.31
CA LEU A 152 -7.01 2.11 47.00
C LEU A 152 -6.22 2.40 48.27
N ALA A 153 -5.21 3.28 48.19
CA ALA A 153 -4.40 3.66 49.35
C ALA A 153 -5.23 4.37 50.45
N ALA A 154 -6.32 5.05 50.10
CA ALA A 154 -7.23 5.64 51.08
C ALA A 154 -8.08 4.56 51.77
N LEU A 155 -8.56 3.56 51.04
CA LEU A 155 -9.32 2.43 51.60
C LEU A 155 -8.45 1.56 52.52
N ASP A 156 -7.21 1.28 52.14
CA ASP A 156 -6.28 0.48 52.96
C ASP A 156 -5.99 1.14 54.32
N ARG A 157 -5.95 2.48 54.37
CA ARG A 157 -5.78 3.23 55.62
C ARG A 157 -7.00 3.08 56.54
N ILE A 158 -8.21 3.08 55.98
CA ILE A 158 -9.46 2.94 56.75
C ILE A 158 -9.60 1.53 57.36
N GLN A 159 -9.04 0.50 56.73
CA GLN A 159 -9.07 -0.87 57.28
C GLN A 159 -8.00 -1.15 58.35
N SER A 160 -7.02 -0.26 58.51
CA SER A 160 -5.89 -0.44 59.44
C SER A 160 -6.07 0.29 60.77
N ASP A 161 -7.13 1.10 60.91
CA ASP A 161 -7.58 1.79 62.13
C ASP A 161 -8.74 1.03 62.80
#